data_AF-A0A0B6Y134-F1
#
_entry.id   AF-A0A0B6Y134-F1
#
_cell.length_a   1.000
_cell.length_b   1.000
_cell.length_c   1.000
_cell.angle_alpha   90.00
_cell.angle_beta   90.00
_cell.angle_gamma   90.00
#
_symmetry.space_group_name_H-M   'P 1'
#
loop_
_entity.id
_entity.type
_entity.pdbx_description
1 polymer ?
#
loop_
_entity_poly.entity_id
_entity_poly.type
_entity_poly.pdbx_seq_one_letter_code
_entity_poly.pdbx_strand_id
1 'polypeptide(L)'
;MERGEMVAGVAEQFMSCWTSPVFRNRCAIQIELVRSEANPQVDSDDVMEKFFAQKTSQELEEFIFCQSKTKEDYISLVSEMVMMLRQHRGRAVINTQLYDEEQVVTSDDKMQDQQLRD
;
A
#
# COMPACT_ATOMS: atom_id res chain seq x y z
N MET A 1 -26.21 -18.32 32.00
CA MET A 1 -24.96 -18.20 31.24
C MET A 1 -25.32 -17.94 29.80
N GLU A 2 -25.04 -16.72 29.38
CA GLU A 2 -25.67 -16.05 28.26
C GLU A 2 -24.95 -16.40 26.95
N ARG A 3 -25.71 -16.71 25.92
CA ARG A 3 -25.18 -17.03 24.59
C ARG A 3 -24.38 -15.86 23.97
N GLY A 4 -24.57 -14.64 24.49
CA GLY A 4 -23.82 -13.43 24.10
C GLY A 4 -22.40 -13.35 24.68
N GLU A 5 -22.18 -13.80 25.92
CA GLU A 5 -20.86 -13.75 26.58
C GLU A 5 -19.84 -14.68 25.90
N MET A 6 -20.27 -15.85 25.43
CA MET A 6 -19.41 -16.77 24.68
C MET A 6 -18.97 -16.20 23.32
N VAL A 7 -19.82 -15.43 22.65
CA VAL A 7 -19.48 -14.83 21.34
C VAL A 7 -18.52 -13.65 21.53
N ALA A 8 -18.70 -12.87 22.59
CA ALA A 8 -17.78 -11.79 22.96
C ALA A 8 -16.38 -12.32 23.29
N GLY A 9 -16.26 -13.39 24.09
CA GLY A 9 -14.97 -13.99 24.44
C GLY A 9 -14.20 -14.57 23.23
N VAL A 10 -14.92 -15.10 22.24
CA VAL A 10 -14.32 -15.57 20.98
C VAL A 10 -13.88 -14.39 20.09
N ALA A 11 -14.67 -13.32 20.03
CA ALA A 11 -14.30 -12.10 19.31
C ALA A 11 -13.10 -11.39 19.97
N GLU A 12 -13.01 -11.40 21.29
CA GLU A 12 -11.93 -10.81 22.07
C GLU A 12 -10.64 -11.64 21.92
N GLN A 13 -10.72 -12.97 21.98
CA GLN A 13 -9.60 -13.86 21.64
C GLN A 13 -9.14 -13.68 20.18
N PHE A 14 -10.08 -13.55 19.25
CA PHE A 14 -9.83 -13.25 17.83
C PHE A 14 -9.11 -11.89 17.64
N MET A 15 -9.46 -10.88 18.42
CA MET A 15 -8.77 -9.58 18.40
C MET A 15 -7.44 -9.59 19.17
N SER A 16 -7.24 -10.52 20.09
CA SER A 16 -6.04 -10.54 20.96
C SER A 16 -4.81 -11.22 20.34
N CYS A 17 -4.99 -12.22 19.46
CA CYS A 17 -3.89 -12.99 18.86
C CYS A 17 -3.81 -12.77 17.35
N TRP A 18 -3.21 -11.65 16.95
CA TRP A 18 -3.05 -11.25 15.55
C TRP A 18 -2.16 -12.20 14.74
N THR A 19 -1.31 -12.97 15.41
CA THR A 19 -0.47 -14.02 14.80
C THR A 19 -1.21 -15.34 14.58
N SER A 20 -2.46 -15.45 15.03
CA SER A 20 -3.24 -16.68 14.87
C SER A 20 -3.52 -17.00 13.40
N PRO A 21 -3.52 -18.28 13.01
CA PRO A 21 -3.84 -18.69 11.64
C PRO A 21 -5.22 -18.20 11.16
N VAL A 22 -6.19 -18.09 12.08
CA VAL A 22 -7.54 -17.61 11.76
C VAL A 22 -7.54 -16.12 11.39
N PHE A 23 -6.81 -15.29 12.14
CA PHE A 23 -6.70 -13.86 11.86
C PHE A 23 -5.97 -13.62 10.54
N ARG A 24 -4.81 -14.29 10.38
CA ARG A 24 -3.99 -14.24 9.17
C ARG A 24 -4.75 -14.68 7.93
N ASN A 25 -5.48 -15.79 8.00
CA ASN A 25 -6.30 -16.28 6.89
C ASN A 25 -7.40 -15.27 6.48
N ARG A 26 -7.98 -14.53 7.42
CA ARG A 26 -8.93 -13.46 7.08
C ARG A 26 -8.26 -12.31 6.32
N CYS A 27 -7.05 -11.92 6.69
CA CYS A 27 -6.28 -10.92 5.94
C CYS A 27 -5.98 -11.41 4.52
N ALA A 28 -5.53 -12.65 4.37
CA ALA A 28 -5.31 -13.26 3.05
C ALA A 28 -6.58 -13.28 2.20
N ILE A 29 -7.74 -13.63 2.78
CA ILE A 29 -9.04 -13.58 2.06
C ILE A 29 -9.36 -12.14 1.62
N GLN A 30 -9.14 -11.12 2.45
CA GLN A 30 -9.36 -9.73 2.04
C GLN A 30 -8.45 -9.32 0.89
N ILE A 31 -7.17 -9.72 0.92
CA ILE A 31 -6.23 -9.51 -0.17
C ILE A 31 -6.71 -10.22 -1.43
N GLU A 32 -7.18 -11.47 -1.34
CA GLU A 32 -7.70 -12.24 -2.49
C GLU A 32 -8.91 -11.55 -3.14
N LEU A 33 -9.88 -11.13 -2.34
CA LEU A 33 -11.09 -10.45 -2.83
C LEU A 33 -10.70 -9.22 -3.65
N VAL A 34 -9.83 -8.37 -3.11
CA VAL A 34 -9.41 -7.15 -3.78
C VAL A 34 -8.48 -7.44 -4.97
N ARG A 35 -7.58 -8.43 -4.87
CA ARG A 35 -6.69 -8.83 -5.97
C ARG A 35 -7.47 -9.38 -7.16
N SER A 36 -8.49 -10.21 -6.90
CA SER A 36 -9.35 -10.76 -7.96
C SER A 36 -10.17 -9.67 -8.66
N GLU A 37 -10.63 -8.65 -7.93
CA GLU A 37 -11.29 -7.47 -8.50
C GLU A 37 -10.33 -6.54 -9.26
N ALA A 38 -9.09 -6.41 -8.80
CA ALA A 38 -8.06 -5.59 -9.44
C ALA A 38 -7.47 -6.23 -10.69
N ASN A 39 -7.47 -7.57 -10.76
CA ASN A 39 -6.96 -8.38 -11.86
C ASN A 39 -5.57 -7.92 -12.34
N PRO A 40 -4.54 -7.92 -11.46
CA PRO A 40 -3.20 -7.46 -11.82
C PRO A 40 -2.58 -8.33 -12.91
N GLN A 41 -1.86 -7.70 -13.85
CA GLN A 41 -1.29 -8.37 -15.02
C GLN A 41 0.19 -8.75 -14.84
N VAL A 42 0.56 -9.98 -15.20
CA VAL A 42 1.94 -10.51 -15.06
C VAL A 42 2.92 -9.84 -16.03
N ASP A 43 2.41 -9.30 -17.14
CA ASP A 43 3.17 -8.61 -18.18
C ASP A 43 3.20 -7.08 -18.01
N SER A 44 2.56 -6.52 -16.97
CA SER A 44 2.54 -5.07 -16.72
C SER A 44 3.94 -4.47 -16.58
N ASP A 45 4.22 -3.30 -17.14
CA ASP A 45 5.51 -2.62 -16.92
C ASP A 45 5.70 -2.11 -15.50
N ASP A 46 4.61 -2.02 -14.72
CA ASP A 46 4.64 -1.67 -13.30
C ASP A 46 5.15 -2.85 -12.45
N VAL A 47 6.24 -2.62 -11.73
CA VAL A 47 6.88 -3.60 -10.84
C VAL A 47 5.93 -4.04 -9.72
N MET A 48 5.12 -3.13 -9.18
CA MET A 48 4.16 -3.43 -8.12
C MET A 48 3.00 -4.26 -8.65
N GLU A 49 2.48 -3.93 -9.83
CA GLU A 49 1.42 -4.73 -10.45
C GLU A 49 1.91 -6.15 -10.77
N LYS A 50 3.13 -6.27 -11.33
CA LYS A 50 3.80 -7.56 -11.55
C LYS A 50 3.94 -8.36 -10.26
N PHE A 51 4.38 -7.72 -9.18
CA PHE A 51 4.50 -8.36 -7.88
C PHE A 51 3.16 -8.92 -7.39
N PHE A 52 2.08 -8.14 -7.52
CA PHE A 52 0.73 -8.61 -7.17
C PHE A 52 0.24 -9.74 -8.07
N ALA A 53 0.56 -9.72 -9.36
CA ALA A 53 0.14 -10.75 -10.30
C ALA A 53 0.87 -12.09 -10.10
N GLN A 54 2.14 -12.04 -9.67
CA GLN A 54 2.99 -13.23 -9.53
C GLN A 54 2.81 -13.98 -8.20
N LYS A 55 2.12 -13.37 -7.22
CA LYS A 55 1.98 -13.90 -5.87
C LYS A 55 0.54 -14.24 -5.55
N THR A 56 0.35 -15.34 -4.83
CA THR A 56 -0.94 -15.69 -4.23
C THR A 56 -1.25 -14.75 -3.06
N SER A 57 -2.51 -14.63 -2.68
CA SER A 57 -2.94 -13.84 -1.52
C SER A 57 -2.28 -14.30 -0.22
N GLN A 58 -2.00 -15.59 -0.10
CA GLN A 58 -1.29 -16.18 1.04
C GLN A 58 0.18 -15.74 1.06
N GLU A 59 0.86 -15.75 -0.08
CA GLU A 59 2.25 -15.27 -0.15
C GLU A 59 2.36 -13.76 0.09
N LEU A 60 1.39 -12.99 -0.39
CA LEU A 60 1.31 -11.54 -0.14
C LEU A 60 1.06 -11.23 1.34
N GLU A 61 0.17 -11.98 1.99
CA GLU A 61 -0.06 -11.88 3.43
C GLU A 61 1.18 -12.29 4.24
N GLU A 62 1.82 -13.39 3.90
CA GLU A 62 3.05 -13.86 4.56
C GLU A 62 4.18 -12.84 4.43
N PHE A 63 4.32 -12.21 3.26
CA PHE A 63 5.28 -11.13 3.04
C PHE A 63 5.07 -9.95 3.99
N ILE A 64 3.81 -9.56 4.22
CA ILE A 64 3.47 -8.50 5.19
C ILE A 64 3.71 -8.98 6.62
N PHE A 65 3.28 -10.21 6.94
CA PHE A 65 3.41 -10.79 8.27
C PHE A 65 4.88 -10.85 8.72
N CYS A 66 5.78 -11.31 7.86
CA CYS A 66 7.21 -11.39 8.13
C CYS A 66 7.87 -10.02 8.40
N GLN A 67 7.31 -8.93 7.87
CA GLN A 67 7.81 -7.57 8.10
C GLN A 67 7.23 -6.92 9.36
N SER A 68 6.12 -7.45 9.86
CA SER A 68 5.34 -6.84 10.92
C SER A 68 5.89 -7.21 12.30
N LYS A 69 6.09 -6.21 13.15
CA LYS A 69 6.56 -6.40 14.54
C LYS A 69 5.41 -6.33 15.53
N THR A 70 4.37 -5.59 15.18
CA THR A 70 3.17 -5.37 15.98
C THR A 70 1.91 -5.68 15.18
N LYS A 71 0.79 -5.81 15.88
CA LYS A 71 -0.52 -5.96 15.25
C LYS A 71 -0.87 -4.74 14.40
N GLU A 72 -0.54 -3.55 14.90
CA GLU A 72 -0.83 -2.27 14.28
C GLU A 72 -0.03 -2.11 12.98
N ASP A 73 1.25 -2.48 12.98
CA ASP A 73 2.08 -2.51 11.76
C ASP A 73 1.47 -3.47 10.74
N TYR A 74 1.11 -4.68 11.18
CA TYR A 74 0.53 -5.71 10.34
C TYR A 74 -0.76 -5.25 9.65
N ILE A 75 -1.70 -4.71 10.42
CA ILE A 75 -2.97 -4.20 9.88
C ILE A 75 -2.73 -3.00 8.96
N SER A 76 -1.78 -2.12 9.28
CA SER A 76 -1.46 -0.95 8.46
C SER A 76 -0.90 -1.37 7.09
N LEU A 77 0.06 -2.29 7.08
CA LEU A 77 0.67 -2.83 5.85
C LEU A 77 -0.35 -3.62 5.00
N VAL A 78 -1.22 -4.41 5.62
CA VAL A 78 -2.34 -5.06 4.92
C VAL A 78 -3.26 -4.03 4.28
N SER A 79 -3.59 -2.96 4.99
CA SER A 79 -4.45 -1.89 4.49
C SER A 79 -3.81 -1.14 3.32
N GLU A 80 -2.52 -0.82 3.41
CA GLU A 80 -1.75 -0.18 2.35
C GLU A 80 -1.71 -1.05 1.09
N MET A 81 -1.43 -2.35 1.24
CA MET A 81 -1.45 -3.29 0.10
C MET A 81 -2.83 -3.36 -0.57
N VAL A 82 -3.89 -3.44 0.23
CA VAL A 82 -5.27 -3.40 -0.29
C VAL A 82 -5.56 -2.10 -1.03
N MET A 83 -5.07 -0.96 -0.53
CA MET A 83 -5.22 0.33 -1.20
C MET A 83 -4.46 0.36 -2.53
N MET A 84 -3.22 -0.12 -2.57
CA MET A 84 -2.42 -0.21 -3.80
C MET A 84 -3.14 -1.08 -4.85
N LEU A 85 -3.60 -2.28 -4.48
CA LEU A 85 -4.38 -3.15 -5.37
C LEU A 85 -5.62 -2.42 -5.94
N ARG A 86 -6.34 -1.65 -5.12
CA ARG A 86 -7.50 -0.86 -5.57
C ARG A 86 -7.11 0.27 -6.52
N GLN A 87 -5.95 0.90 -6.34
CA GLN A 87 -5.47 1.95 -7.24
C GLN A 87 -5.15 1.38 -8.63
N HIS A 88 -4.58 0.18 -8.69
CA HIS A 88 -4.29 -0.49 -9.97
C HIS A 88 -5.57 -0.92 -10.72
N ARG A 89 -6.67 -1.22 -10.02
CA ARG A 89 -8.00 -1.49 -10.63
C ARG A 89 -8.50 -0.34 -11.52
N GLY A 90 -8.06 0.91 -11.28
CA GLY A 90 -8.52 2.11 -11.99
C GLY A 90 -7.46 2.86 -12.79
N ARG A 91 -6.21 2.36 -12.86
CA ARG A 91 -5.02 3.03 -13.45
C ARG A 91 -5.05 4.57 -13.32
N ALA A 92 -5.01 5.09 -12.10
CA ALA A 92 -4.49 6.44 -11.92
C ALA A 92 -2.96 6.34 -11.90
N VAL A 93 -2.34 6.46 -13.06
CA VAL A 93 -0.88 6.65 -13.18
C VAL A 93 -0.56 8.00 -12.52
N ILE A 94 -0.14 7.98 -11.26
CA ILE A 94 0.50 9.15 -10.66
C ILE A 94 1.91 9.18 -11.24
N ASN A 95 2.14 10.07 -12.22
CA ASN A 95 3.46 10.36 -12.74
C ASN A 95 4.35 10.85 -11.59
N THR A 96 5.20 9.96 -11.07
CA THR A 96 6.23 10.29 -10.06
C THR A 96 7.32 11.21 -10.63
N GLN A 97 7.28 11.52 -11.93
CA GLN A 97 8.20 12.47 -12.58
C GLN A 97 7.97 13.95 -12.21
N LEU A 98 7.00 14.28 -11.34
CA LEU A 98 6.77 15.67 -10.92
C LEU A 98 7.62 16.13 -9.72
N TYR A 99 8.54 15.31 -9.21
CA TYR A 99 9.42 15.68 -8.08
C TYR A 99 10.91 15.84 -8.44
N ASP A 100 11.28 15.72 -9.71
CA ASP A 100 12.67 15.90 -10.19
C ASP A 100 12.82 17.16 -11.08
N GLU A 101 12.14 18.27 -10.76
CA GLU A 101 12.59 19.58 -11.21
C GLU A 101 13.12 20.38 -10.03
N GLU A 102 14.45 20.40 -10.00
CA GLU A 102 15.32 21.13 -9.12
C GLU A 102 14.85 22.57 -8.88
N GLN A 103 14.86 22.91 -7.60
CA GLN A 103 15.31 24.19 -7.06
C GLN A 103 16.26 24.96 -7.99
N VAL A 104 15.71 25.86 -8.82
CA VAL A 104 16.47 27.02 -9.30
C VAL A 104 16.02 28.22 -8.48
N VAL A 105 16.75 28.43 -7.40
CA VAL A 105 16.79 29.71 -6.68
C VAL A 105 17.38 30.74 -7.64
N THR A 106 16.56 31.65 -8.17
CA THR A 106 17.05 32.93 -8.68
C THR A 106 16.28 34.05 -8.00
N SER A 107 16.69 34.33 -6.77
CA SER A 107 16.57 35.67 -6.21
C SER A 107 17.92 36.33 -6.40
N ASP A 108 18.07 37.17 -7.42
CA ASP A 108 18.85 38.40 -7.25
C ASP A 108 18.38 39.49 -8.21
N ASP A 109 18.10 40.61 -7.58
CA ASP A 109 17.40 41.79 -8.01
C ASP A 109 18.46 42.87 -8.32
N LYS A 110 18.23 43.65 -9.40
CA LYS A 110 18.84 44.97 -9.72
C LYS A 110 20.34 45.02 -10.09
N MET A 111 20.62 45.53 -11.30
CA MET A 111 20.89 46.96 -11.52
C MET A 111 21.19 47.27 -13.00
N GLN A 112 20.68 48.41 -13.44
CA GLN A 112 21.01 49.13 -14.67
C GLN A 112 22.52 49.40 -14.75
N ASP A 113 23.14 49.32 -15.94
CA ASP A 113 23.61 50.51 -16.69
C ASP A 113 24.42 50.16 -17.95
N GLN A 114 24.18 50.97 -18.99
CA GLN A 114 25.13 51.46 -19.98
C GLN A 114 26.12 50.50 -20.69
N GLN A 115 25.97 50.31 -22.02
CA GLN A 115 26.89 50.91 -23.01
C GLN A 115 26.47 50.67 -24.47
N LEU A 116 26.37 51.80 -25.18
CA LEU A 116 26.35 51.96 -26.63
C LEU A 116 27.58 51.31 -27.29
N ARG A 117 27.34 50.65 -28.43
CA ARG A 117 28.14 50.50 -29.66
C ARG A 117 27.24 49.67 -30.59
N ASP A 118 26.87 50.09 -31.79
CA ASP A 118 27.58 50.84 -32.82
C ASP A 118 26.71 51.92 -33.49
#